data_AF-A0A4Y7RJV5-F1
#
_entry.id   AF-A0A4Y7RJV5-F1
#
_cell.length_a   1.000
_cell.length_b   1.000
_cell.length_c   1.000
_cell.angle_alpha   90.00
_cell.angle_beta   90.00
_cell.angle_gamma   90.00
#
_symmetry.space_group_name_H-M   'P 1'
#
loop_
_entity.id
_entity.type
_entity.pdbx_description
1 polymer ?
#
loop_
_entity_poly.entity_id
_entity_poly.type
_entity_poly.pdbx_seq_one_letter_code
_entity_poly.pdbx_strand_id
1 'polypeptide(L)'
;MTTKTSMRVTSRFGDGDEDFDDFYASDNNTSLSATDPTHLTHNPSHRQDSPLTPPGFDHQRANVPAEDEFDNNNDNESPGPGPTPSRTPKGPISQKVKDEIEGGFSRIDNVFFEMEKKTGRSVENLMLRYRNAFSPRQNSTNSWNLYQVKFSQDRENQRKLAGSDSATCREAYQAYIARHPTNFQSLLETFAETCDIEKLFGTTVGQRKAEFKKFTTIVSTLCERFYKRQGFEVAVMGVGNIVNADGNLQFCYETPGVEGFLETLPIRYNALIACLRTRAFASEVKRIMDLIGKSLAEKDPHLLAAVDISAFITRTLTSL
;
A
#
# COMPACT_ATOMS: atom_id res chain seq x y z
N MET A 1 35.83 -68.42 10.09
CA MET A 1 36.72 -68.30 8.91
C MET A 1 35.84 -67.70 7.81
N THR A 2 35.93 -66.43 7.41
CA THR A 2 37.11 -65.66 7.00
C THR A 2 36.81 -64.15 7.20
N THR A 3 37.89 -63.38 7.22
CA THR A 3 38.23 -62.06 7.76
C THR A 3 37.41 -60.82 7.34
N LYS A 4 37.33 -59.85 8.27
CA LYS A 4 37.01 -58.42 8.10
C LYS A 4 37.94 -57.73 7.10
N THR A 5 37.47 -56.68 6.42
CA THR A 5 38.25 -55.44 6.20
C THR A 5 37.31 -54.24 6.09
N SER A 6 37.54 -53.28 6.99
CA SER A 6 37.00 -51.93 7.05
C SER A 6 37.95 -51.01 6.28
N MET A 7 37.44 -50.12 5.44
CA MET A 7 38.21 -48.99 4.92
C MET A 7 37.51 -47.68 5.28
N ARG A 8 38.17 -47.00 6.21
CA ARG A 8 37.93 -45.64 6.68
C ARG A 8 38.81 -44.73 5.82
N VAL A 9 38.23 -43.82 5.05
CA VAL A 9 38.99 -42.77 4.35
C VAL A 9 38.93 -41.51 5.20
N THR A 10 40.07 -41.18 5.79
CA THR A 10 40.38 -39.88 6.39
C THR A 10 41.14 -39.05 5.35
N SER A 11 40.64 -37.87 5.00
CA SER A 11 41.47 -36.82 4.39
C SER A 11 41.35 -35.55 5.23
N ARG A 12 42.42 -35.31 6.02
CA ARG A 12 42.78 -34.01 6.60
C ARG A 12 43.39 -33.14 5.52
N PHE A 13 42.96 -31.89 5.40
CA PHE A 13 43.66 -30.68 4.93
C PHE A 13 42.60 -29.58 5.05
N GLY A 14 42.77 -28.45 5.71
CA GLY A 14 43.83 -27.86 6.50
C GLY A 14 43.25 -26.53 7.02
N ASP A 15 43.59 -26.19 8.25
CA ASP A 15 43.16 -24.98 8.94
C ASP A 15 43.58 -23.71 8.18
N GLY A 16 42.67 -22.75 8.13
CA GLY A 16 42.83 -21.46 7.49
C GLY A 16 41.78 -20.52 8.06
N ASP A 17 41.98 -20.17 9.33
CA ASP A 17 41.32 -19.07 10.01
C ASP A 17 41.71 -17.76 9.31
N GLU A 18 40.74 -17.08 8.70
CA GLU A 18 40.87 -15.65 8.38
C GLU A 18 39.76 -14.90 9.12
N ASP A 19 40.21 -14.30 10.22
CA ASP A 19 39.53 -13.32 11.03
C ASP A 19 39.01 -12.16 10.18
N PHE A 20 37.71 -11.89 10.24
CA PHE A 20 37.13 -10.64 9.72
C PHE A 20 36.25 -9.97 10.77
N ASP A 21 36.86 -9.72 11.92
CA ASP A 21 36.41 -8.77 12.94
C ASP A 21 37.60 -7.85 13.27
N ASP A 22 37.58 -6.62 12.73
CA ASP A 22 38.14 -5.40 13.34
C ASP A 22 38.24 -4.25 12.30
N PHE A 23 37.26 -3.33 12.29
CA PHE A 23 37.53 -1.91 11.98
C PHE A 23 36.38 -0.98 12.42
N TYR A 24 36.29 -0.69 13.72
CA TYR A 24 36.30 0.67 14.29
C TYR A 24 35.96 0.63 15.79
N ALA A 25 36.99 0.52 16.62
CA ALA A 25 36.99 1.08 17.97
C ALA A 25 38.38 1.64 18.28
N SER A 26 38.48 2.96 18.42
CA SER A 26 39.55 3.71 19.07
C SER A 26 39.08 5.17 19.13
N ASP A 27 39.08 5.93 20.22
CA ASP A 27 39.54 5.75 21.58
C ASP A 27 38.82 6.80 22.44
N ASN A 28 38.48 6.48 23.68
CA ASN A 28 39.21 6.99 24.85
C ASN A 28 38.49 6.61 26.14
N ASN A 29 39.11 5.67 26.82
CA ASN A 29 38.84 5.33 28.20
C ASN A 29 39.96 5.96 29.03
N THR A 30 39.64 6.82 29.99
CA THR A 30 40.52 7.02 31.14
C THR A 30 39.67 7.02 32.40
N SER A 31 39.65 5.84 33.01
CA SER A 31 39.23 5.59 34.40
C SER A 31 40.00 6.49 35.36
N LEU A 32 39.39 6.89 36.47
CA LEU A 32 39.91 6.59 37.81
C LEU A 32 38.89 6.90 38.91
N SER A 33 39.10 6.16 40.00
CA SER A 33 38.27 5.81 41.14
C SER A 33 37.89 6.91 42.13
N ALA A 34 36.80 6.59 42.85
CA ALA A 34 36.22 7.17 44.06
C ALA A 34 37.14 7.86 45.08
N THR A 35 36.66 9.01 45.59
CA THR A 35 36.67 9.42 47.02
C THR A 35 35.72 10.63 47.19
N ASP A 36 34.72 10.52 48.08
CA ASP A 36 34.14 11.66 48.83
C ASP A 36 35.10 12.04 49.97
N PRO A 37 35.13 13.26 50.58
CA PRO A 37 33.94 14.00 51.05
C PRO A 37 33.98 15.56 51.13
N THR A 38 32.82 16.15 51.44
CA THR A 38 32.54 17.41 52.22
C THR A 38 32.75 18.84 51.67
N HIS A 39 31.61 19.55 51.55
CA HIS A 39 31.27 20.86 52.18
C HIS A 39 31.52 22.22 51.44
N LEU A 40 30.40 22.95 51.27
CA LEU A 40 30.18 24.41 51.24
C LEU A 40 30.94 25.31 50.23
N THR A 41 30.20 25.98 49.32
CA THR A 41 29.80 27.41 49.39
C THR A 41 29.47 28.03 48.02
N HIS A 42 28.42 28.86 48.03
CA HIS A 42 28.20 30.10 47.26
C HIS A 42 28.23 30.19 45.71
N ASN A 43 27.01 30.40 45.19
CA ASN A 43 26.61 31.28 44.07
C ASN A 43 27.17 32.72 44.26
N PRO A 44 27.44 33.56 43.23
CA PRO A 44 26.37 34.23 42.46
C PRO A 44 26.63 34.56 40.97
N SER A 45 25.49 34.68 40.26
CA SER A 45 25.13 35.57 39.15
C SER A 45 26.12 36.65 38.65
N HIS A 46 26.15 36.83 37.31
CA HIS A 46 25.64 38.02 36.58
C HIS A 46 26.53 38.36 35.35
N ARG A 47 25.98 38.27 34.13
CA ARG A 47 26.06 39.32 33.10
C ARG A 47 25.26 38.97 31.84
N GLN A 48 24.39 39.91 31.47
CA GLN A 48 23.76 40.07 30.16
C GLN A 48 24.80 40.56 29.15
N ASP A 49 24.62 40.22 27.88
CA ASP A 49 24.54 41.16 26.74
C ASP A 49 24.35 40.38 25.42
N SER A 50 23.35 40.77 24.63
CA SER A 50 23.13 40.38 23.21
C SER A 50 23.57 41.55 22.30
N PRO A 51 23.32 41.59 20.96
CA PRO A 51 23.05 40.55 19.95
C PRO A 51 23.93 40.70 18.67
N LEU A 52 24.01 39.68 17.80
CA LEU A 52 24.36 39.87 16.38
C LEU A 52 23.56 38.92 15.48
N THR A 53 22.76 39.51 14.59
CA THR A 53 22.03 38.87 13.48
C THR A 53 22.88 38.86 12.21
N PRO A 54 22.73 37.88 11.30
CA PRO A 54 23.11 38.01 9.89
C PRO A 54 21.89 38.04 8.94
N PRO A 55 22.07 38.46 7.67
CA PRO A 55 21.03 39.10 6.85
C PRO A 55 20.37 38.21 5.79
N GLY A 56 19.14 38.61 5.39
CA GLY A 56 18.60 38.52 4.04
C GLY A 56 17.95 37.20 3.61
N PHE A 57 16.64 37.23 3.31
CA PHE A 57 16.09 37.09 1.95
C PHE A 57 14.57 37.26 1.97
N ASP A 58 14.11 38.24 1.19
CA ASP A 58 12.72 38.61 0.96
C ASP A 58 11.93 37.50 0.24
N HIS A 59 10.77 37.14 0.79
CA HIS A 59 9.67 36.60 0.01
C HIS A 59 8.46 37.52 0.15
N GLN A 60 8.42 38.51 -0.74
CA GLN A 60 7.19 39.20 -1.08
C GLN A 60 6.15 38.17 -1.53
N ARG A 61 5.08 38.15 -0.75
CA ARG A 61 3.81 37.45 -0.94
C ARG A 61 3.24 37.81 -2.32
N ALA A 62 3.32 36.88 -3.27
CA ALA A 62 2.60 37.01 -4.53
C ALA A 62 1.09 36.90 -4.27
N ASN A 63 0.35 37.91 -4.73
CA ASN A 63 -1.10 37.94 -4.87
C ASN A 63 -1.60 36.64 -5.51
N VAL A 64 -2.44 35.90 -4.80
CA VAL A 64 -3.31 34.88 -5.40
C VAL A 64 -4.61 35.60 -5.80
N PRO A 65 -4.98 35.66 -7.10
CA PRO A 65 -6.27 36.19 -7.52
C PRO A 65 -7.41 35.32 -6.99
N ALA A 66 -8.55 35.98 -6.75
CA ALA A 66 -9.75 35.48 -6.12
C ALA A 66 -10.18 34.07 -6.57
N GLU A 67 -10.62 33.30 -5.59
CA GLU A 67 -11.32 32.04 -5.81
C GLU A 67 -12.63 32.34 -6.56
N ASP A 68 -12.75 31.86 -7.81
CA ASP A 68 -14.02 31.82 -8.52
C ASP A 68 -14.94 30.83 -7.77
N GLU A 69 -15.93 31.42 -7.10
CA GLU A 69 -17.05 30.76 -6.47
C GLU A 69 -17.72 29.81 -7.48
N PHE A 70 -17.82 28.53 -7.11
CA PHE A 70 -18.59 27.56 -7.87
C PHE A 70 -20.09 27.92 -7.77
N ASP A 71 -20.60 28.56 -8.81
CA ASP A 71 -22.02 28.82 -9.01
C ASP A 71 -22.72 27.51 -9.42
N ASN A 72 -23.24 26.80 -8.42
CA ASN A 72 -23.97 25.54 -8.59
C ASN A 72 -25.47 25.85 -8.75
N ASN A 73 -25.84 26.51 -9.85
CA ASN A 73 -27.24 26.71 -10.22
C ASN A 73 -27.81 25.42 -10.82
N ASN A 74 -28.41 24.62 -9.96
CA ASN A 74 -29.30 23.53 -10.35
C ASN A 74 -30.72 23.88 -9.92
N ASP A 75 -31.37 24.76 -10.69
CA ASP A 75 -32.80 25.01 -10.59
C ASP A 75 -33.56 23.80 -11.12
N ASN A 76 -33.81 22.85 -10.22
CA ASN A 76 -34.84 21.85 -10.40
C ASN A 76 -35.82 21.97 -9.23
N GLU A 77 -36.80 22.86 -9.40
CA GLU A 77 -37.97 22.93 -8.52
C GLU A 77 -38.71 21.59 -8.55
N SER A 78 -38.63 20.85 -7.44
CA SER A 78 -39.55 19.77 -7.13
C SER A 78 -39.91 19.83 -5.63
N PRO A 79 -41.17 19.51 -5.26
CA PRO A 79 -41.75 19.96 -4.00
C PRO A 79 -41.10 19.27 -2.80
N GLY A 80 -40.76 20.07 -1.78
CA GLY A 80 -39.92 19.66 -0.67
C GLY A 80 -40.42 18.42 0.10
N PRO A 81 -39.50 17.51 0.49
CA PRO A 81 -39.72 16.63 1.62
C PRO A 81 -39.27 17.33 2.91
N GLY A 82 -40.05 17.14 3.97
CA GLY A 82 -39.88 17.78 5.28
C GLY A 82 -38.55 17.51 6.00
N PRO A 83 -38.43 17.94 7.27
CA PRO A 83 -37.16 18.11 7.95
C PRO A 83 -36.39 16.79 8.08
N THR A 84 -35.26 16.69 7.39
CA THR A 84 -34.28 15.62 7.60
C THR A 84 -33.60 15.78 8.97
N PRO A 85 -33.61 14.76 9.85
CA PRO A 85 -32.95 14.84 11.13
C PRO A 85 -31.43 14.87 10.98
N SER A 86 -30.82 15.82 11.67
CA SER A 86 -29.38 16.03 11.83
C SER A 86 -28.64 14.74 12.19
N ARG A 87 -27.61 14.39 11.39
CA ARG A 87 -26.66 13.31 11.69
C ARG A 87 -25.56 13.85 12.59
N THR A 88 -25.61 13.53 13.88
CA THR A 88 -24.50 13.76 14.82
C THR A 88 -23.56 12.54 14.90
N PRO A 89 -22.23 12.72 15.09
CA PRO A 89 -21.26 11.61 15.06
C PRO A 89 -21.07 10.89 16.42
N LYS A 90 -21.08 9.55 16.34
CA LYS A 90 -20.32 8.51 17.08
C LYS A 90 -20.07 8.67 18.59
N GLY A 91 -21.09 8.30 19.38
CA GLY A 91 -20.92 7.69 20.71
C GLY A 91 -21.25 6.18 20.70
N PRO A 92 -21.15 5.48 21.85
CA PRO A 92 -21.61 4.09 21.98
C PRO A 92 -23.05 3.93 21.50
N ILE A 93 -23.32 2.89 20.73
CA ILE A 93 -24.67 2.61 20.20
C ILE A 93 -25.61 2.36 21.38
N SER A 94 -26.67 3.17 21.51
CA SER A 94 -27.68 2.99 22.56
C SER A 94 -28.43 1.67 22.39
N GLN A 95 -28.93 1.09 23.48
CA GLN A 95 -29.61 -0.21 23.43
C GLN A 95 -30.80 -0.19 22.45
N LYS A 96 -31.58 0.89 22.46
CA LYS A 96 -32.70 1.09 21.52
C LYS A 96 -32.26 1.00 20.05
N VAL A 97 -31.11 1.59 19.70
CA VAL A 97 -30.59 1.52 18.33
C VAL A 97 -30.11 0.11 17.99
N LYS A 98 -29.53 -0.63 18.95
CA LYS A 98 -29.17 -2.03 18.73
C LYS A 98 -30.41 -2.88 18.47
N ASP A 99 -31.46 -2.71 19.25
CA ASP A 99 -32.71 -3.46 19.09
C ASP A 99 -33.36 -3.17 17.71
N GLU A 100 -33.29 -1.92 17.26
CA GLU A 100 -33.77 -1.52 15.94
C GLU A 100 -32.94 -2.14 14.79
N ILE A 101 -31.61 -2.18 14.95
CA ILE A 101 -30.70 -2.83 14.00
C ILE A 101 -31.01 -4.34 13.94
N GLU A 102 -31.15 -5.00 15.08
CA GLU A 102 -31.43 -6.44 15.16
C GLU A 102 -32.79 -6.78 14.55
N GLY A 103 -33.82 -5.97 14.83
CA GLY A 103 -35.12 -6.07 14.17
C GLY A 103 -35.07 -5.79 12.66
N GLY A 104 -34.09 -5.01 12.19
CA GLY A 104 -33.78 -4.84 10.78
C GLY A 104 -33.17 -6.10 10.16
N PHE A 105 -32.19 -6.71 10.82
CA PHE A 105 -31.56 -7.96 10.36
C PHE A 105 -32.56 -9.11 10.27
N SER A 106 -33.40 -9.27 11.29
CA SER A 106 -34.47 -10.27 11.29
C SER A 106 -35.42 -10.11 10.09
N ARG A 107 -35.74 -8.87 9.69
CA ARG A 107 -36.58 -8.60 8.51
C ARG A 107 -35.87 -9.00 7.21
N ILE A 108 -34.58 -8.71 7.10
CA ILE A 108 -33.77 -9.09 5.93
C ILE A 108 -33.67 -10.61 5.80
N ASP A 109 -33.42 -11.30 6.91
CA ASP A 109 -33.32 -12.77 6.94
C ASP A 109 -34.65 -13.42 6.51
N ASN A 110 -35.78 -12.91 7.03
CA ASN A 110 -37.11 -13.36 6.60
C ASN A 110 -37.33 -13.19 5.08
N VAL A 111 -36.85 -12.08 4.49
CA VAL A 111 -36.92 -11.89 3.03
C VAL A 111 -36.08 -12.93 2.30
N PHE A 112 -34.88 -13.26 2.78
CA PHE A 112 -34.06 -14.31 2.17
C PHE A 112 -34.69 -15.70 2.30
N PHE A 113 -35.26 -16.05 3.45
CA PHE A 113 -35.98 -17.34 3.62
C PHE A 113 -37.20 -17.45 2.69
N GLU A 114 -37.96 -16.38 2.54
CA GLU A 114 -39.10 -16.37 1.61
C GLU A 114 -38.64 -16.48 0.15
N MET A 115 -37.51 -15.88 -0.21
CA MET A 115 -36.90 -16.07 -1.53
C MET A 115 -36.38 -17.49 -1.74
N GLU A 116 -35.82 -18.14 -0.72
CA GLU A 116 -35.40 -19.55 -0.79
C GLU A 116 -36.60 -20.45 -1.10
N LYS A 117 -37.72 -20.31 -0.36
CA LYS A 117 -38.94 -21.07 -0.61
C LYS A 117 -39.47 -20.88 -2.03
N LYS A 118 -39.43 -19.65 -2.56
CA LYS A 118 -39.95 -19.33 -3.90
C LYS A 118 -39.03 -19.78 -5.03
N THR A 119 -37.71 -19.73 -4.82
CA THR A 119 -36.72 -19.94 -5.90
C THR A 119 -36.02 -21.29 -5.84
N GLY A 120 -36.14 -22.02 -4.73
CA GLY A 120 -35.42 -23.27 -4.46
C GLY A 120 -33.91 -23.09 -4.29
N ARG A 121 -33.42 -21.84 -4.17
CA ARG A 121 -32.00 -21.54 -4.00
C ARG A 121 -31.70 -21.29 -2.53
N SER A 122 -30.57 -21.82 -2.06
CA SER A 122 -30.16 -21.62 -0.66
C SER A 122 -30.04 -20.15 -0.31
N VAL A 123 -30.40 -19.80 0.94
CA VAL A 123 -30.25 -18.45 1.49
C VAL A 123 -28.83 -17.91 1.29
N GLU A 124 -27.80 -18.74 1.45
CA GLU A 124 -26.40 -18.34 1.23
C GLU A 124 -26.11 -17.94 -0.23
N ASN A 125 -26.63 -18.68 -1.21
CA ASN A 125 -26.50 -18.32 -2.62
C ASN A 125 -27.24 -17.03 -2.96
N LEU A 126 -28.40 -16.79 -2.35
CA LEU A 126 -29.17 -15.56 -2.52
C LEU A 126 -28.46 -14.36 -1.88
N MET A 127 -27.92 -14.52 -0.67
CA MET A 127 -27.09 -13.50 -0.01
C MET A 127 -25.84 -13.18 -0.81
N LEU A 128 -25.16 -14.19 -1.38
CA LEU A 128 -24.02 -13.98 -2.26
C LEU A 128 -24.40 -13.18 -3.52
N ARG A 129 -25.53 -13.51 -4.16
CA ARG A 129 -26.05 -12.77 -5.31
C ARG A 129 -26.43 -11.34 -4.96
N TYR A 130 -27.12 -11.14 -3.84
CA TYR A 130 -27.44 -9.81 -3.34
C TYR A 130 -26.17 -9.00 -3.07
N ARG A 131 -25.21 -9.59 -2.36
CA ARG A 131 -23.91 -8.95 -2.11
C ARG A 131 -23.19 -8.60 -3.39
N ASN A 132 -23.26 -9.43 -4.44
CA ASN A 132 -22.60 -9.15 -5.72
C ASN A 132 -23.34 -8.08 -6.53
N ALA A 133 -24.68 -8.10 -6.54
CA ALA A 133 -25.50 -7.12 -7.24
C ALA A 133 -25.43 -5.72 -6.61
N PHE A 134 -25.19 -5.66 -5.30
CA PHE A 134 -25.16 -4.42 -4.52
C PHE A 134 -23.81 -4.16 -3.85
N SER A 135 -22.75 -4.90 -4.20
CA SER A 135 -21.40 -4.60 -3.71
C SER A 135 -20.88 -3.37 -4.42
N PRO A 136 -20.41 -2.35 -3.68
CA PRO A 136 -19.62 -1.27 -4.28
C PRO A 136 -18.31 -1.78 -4.92
N ARG A 137 -17.90 -3.03 -4.62
CA ARG A 137 -16.65 -3.64 -5.09
C ARG A 137 -16.66 -4.06 -6.56
N GLN A 138 -17.79 -4.03 -7.25
CA GLN A 138 -17.82 -4.17 -8.72
C GLN A 138 -17.59 -2.83 -9.44
N ASN A 139 -17.32 -1.74 -8.72
CA ASN A 139 -16.68 -0.58 -9.32
C ASN A 139 -15.20 -0.93 -9.52
N SER A 140 -14.88 -1.57 -10.66
CA SER A 140 -13.70 -1.17 -11.43
C SER A 140 -13.63 0.35 -11.31
N THR A 141 -12.54 0.88 -10.74
CA THR A 141 -12.40 2.30 -10.39
C THR A 141 -13.05 3.14 -11.49
N ASN A 142 -14.20 3.76 -11.18
CA ASN A 142 -15.11 4.30 -12.20
C ASN A 142 -14.27 5.09 -13.19
N SER A 143 -14.26 4.69 -14.47
CA SER A 143 -13.35 5.27 -15.47
C SER A 143 -13.54 6.79 -15.57
N TRP A 144 -14.74 7.29 -15.26
CA TRP A 144 -15.00 8.72 -15.09
C TRP A 144 -14.17 9.34 -13.96
N ASN A 145 -14.16 8.74 -12.77
CA ASN A 145 -13.38 9.24 -11.62
C ASN A 145 -11.88 9.22 -11.91
N LEU A 146 -11.38 8.16 -12.56
CA LEU A 146 -9.98 8.08 -13.00
C LEU A 146 -9.66 9.20 -14.00
N TYR A 147 -10.57 9.44 -14.94
CA TYR A 147 -10.42 10.50 -15.91
C TYR A 147 -10.45 11.88 -15.27
N GLN A 148 -11.30 12.13 -14.27
CA GLN A 148 -11.32 13.39 -13.54
C GLN A 148 -9.96 13.70 -12.90
N VAL A 149 -9.29 12.69 -12.34
CA VAL A 149 -7.92 12.85 -11.82
C VAL A 149 -6.95 13.16 -12.96
N LYS A 150 -6.99 12.42 -14.07
CA LYS A 150 -6.16 12.69 -15.26
C LYS A 150 -6.34 14.11 -15.79
N PHE A 151 -7.59 14.55 -15.92
CA PHE A 151 -7.94 15.89 -16.35
C PHE A 151 -7.41 16.94 -15.39
N SER A 152 -7.49 16.72 -14.07
CA SER A 152 -6.98 17.67 -13.09
C SER A 152 -5.46 17.85 -13.14
N GLN A 153 -4.71 16.79 -13.46
CA GLN A 153 -3.24 16.81 -13.55
C GLN A 153 -2.73 17.44 -14.85
N ASP A 154 -3.51 17.34 -15.94
CA ASP A 154 -3.09 17.81 -17.26
C ASP A 154 -4.23 18.53 -18.01
N ARG A 155 -4.78 19.57 -17.38
CA ARG A 155 -5.96 20.29 -17.89
C ARG A 155 -5.77 20.83 -19.30
N GLU A 156 -4.58 21.38 -19.58
CA GLU A 156 -4.30 22.03 -20.86
C GLU A 156 -4.33 21.03 -22.02
N ASN A 157 -3.64 19.90 -21.90
CA ASN A 157 -3.63 18.91 -22.97
C ASN A 157 -4.97 18.19 -23.11
N GLN A 158 -5.69 17.95 -22.00
CA GLN A 158 -7.04 17.36 -22.08
C GLN A 158 -8.06 18.32 -22.71
N ARG A 159 -7.93 19.63 -22.52
CA ARG A 159 -8.75 20.65 -23.21
C ARG A 159 -8.43 20.73 -24.70
N LYS A 160 -7.14 20.73 -25.05
CA LYS A 160 -6.70 20.64 -26.45
C LYS A 160 -7.22 19.37 -27.14
N LEU A 161 -7.28 18.25 -26.43
CA LEU A 161 -7.87 17.01 -26.95
C LEU A 161 -9.35 17.18 -27.32
N ALA A 162 -10.10 17.98 -26.57
CA ALA A 162 -11.49 18.33 -26.87
C ALA A 162 -11.63 19.38 -27.99
N GLY A 163 -10.51 19.96 -28.46
CA GLY A 163 -10.50 21.02 -29.47
C GLY A 163 -10.88 22.41 -28.96
N SER A 164 -10.91 22.63 -27.64
CA SER A 164 -11.26 23.92 -27.04
C SER A 164 -10.55 24.16 -25.70
N ASP A 165 -9.96 25.35 -25.54
CA ASP A 165 -9.30 25.77 -24.29
C ASP A 165 -10.27 25.99 -23.13
N SER A 166 -11.57 26.13 -23.42
CA SER A 166 -12.63 26.24 -22.41
C SER A 166 -13.38 24.92 -22.17
N ALA A 167 -12.95 23.83 -22.79
CA ALA A 167 -13.65 22.55 -22.66
C ALA A 167 -13.77 22.10 -21.20
N THR A 168 -14.97 21.62 -20.88
CA THR A 168 -15.28 20.99 -19.60
C THR A 168 -14.63 19.61 -19.51
N CYS A 169 -14.44 19.10 -18.29
CA CYS A 169 -13.92 17.75 -18.07
C CYS A 169 -14.78 16.68 -18.77
N ARG A 170 -16.09 16.89 -18.88
CA ARG A 170 -17.00 15.96 -19.54
C ARG A 170 -16.79 15.92 -21.05
N GLU A 171 -16.64 17.08 -21.70
CA GLU A 171 -16.36 17.16 -23.14
C GLU A 171 -15.00 16.55 -23.47
N ALA A 172 -13.98 16.83 -22.66
CA ALA A 172 -12.67 16.22 -22.80
C ALA A 172 -12.70 14.70 -22.61
N TYR A 173 -13.52 14.18 -21.70
CA TYR A 173 -13.71 12.74 -21.53
C TYR A 173 -14.38 12.09 -22.73
N GLN A 174 -15.40 12.72 -23.30
CA GLN A 174 -16.04 12.22 -24.52
C GLN A 174 -15.06 12.20 -25.69
N ALA A 175 -14.24 13.25 -25.84
CA ALA A 175 -13.17 13.29 -26.84
C ALA A 175 -12.11 12.20 -26.59
N TYR A 176 -11.78 11.93 -25.32
CA TYR A 176 -10.87 10.87 -24.92
C TYR A 176 -11.40 9.48 -25.30
N ILE A 177 -12.67 9.19 -25.01
CA ILE A 177 -13.30 7.93 -25.41
C ILE A 177 -13.35 7.82 -26.94
N ALA A 178 -13.70 8.89 -27.64
CA ALA A 178 -13.76 8.90 -29.10
C ALA A 178 -12.40 8.64 -29.75
N ARG A 179 -11.31 9.12 -29.14
CA ARG A 179 -9.92 8.86 -29.59
C ARG A 179 -9.44 7.45 -29.26
N HIS A 180 -9.96 6.84 -28.19
CA HIS A 180 -9.53 5.53 -27.69
C HIS A 180 -10.73 4.56 -27.54
N PRO A 181 -11.51 4.28 -28.60
CA PRO A 181 -12.81 3.62 -28.49
C PRO A 181 -12.73 2.20 -27.94
N THR A 182 -11.60 1.50 -28.13
CA THR A 182 -11.42 0.10 -27.76
C THR A 182 -10.70 -0.09 -26.42
N ASN A 183 -9.89 0.87 -25.98
CA ASN A 183 -8.97 0.68 -24.85
C ASN A 183 -8.90 1.83 -23.83
N PHE A 184 -9.79 2.83 -23.91
CA PHE A 184 -9.78 3.97 -22.97
C PHE A 184 -9.79 3.56 -21.49
N GLN A 185 -10.51 2.47 -21.13
CA GLN A 185 -10.54 1.98 -19.74
C GLN A 185 -9.17 1.49 -19.30
N SER A 186 -8.52 0.66 -20.10
CA SER A 186 -7.19 0.12 -19.81
C SER A 186 -6.13 1.22 -19.74
N LEU A 187 -6.24 2.26 -20.58
CA LEU A 187 -5.36 3.43 -20.51
C LEU A 187 -5.57 4.23 -19.22
N LEU A 188 -6.80 4.36 -18.74
CA LEU A 188 -7.09 5.04 -17.47
C LEU A 188 -6.62 4.23 -16.26
N GLU A 189 -6.75 2.91 -16.31
CA GLU A 189 -6.18 2.00 -15.30
C GLU A 189 -4.65 2.11 -15.29
N THR A 190 -4.01 2.09 -16.46
CA THR A 190 -2.55 2.28 -16.61
C THR A 190 -2.12 3.63 -16.03
N PHE A 191 -2.87 4.69 -16.30
CA PHE A 191 -2.62 6.01 -15.72
C PHE A 191 -2.73 5.98 -14.19
N ALA A 192 -3.78 5.36 -13.64
CA ALA A 192 -3.97 5.24 -12.20
C ALA A 192 -2.81 4.48 -11.53
N GLU A 193 -2.40 3.35 -12.12
CA GLU A 193 -1.25 2.57 -11.65
C GLU A 193 0.05 3.38 -11.71
N THR A 194 0.22 4.22 -12.73
CA THR A 194 1.39 5.11 -12.84
C THR A 194 1.40 6.14 -11.71
N CYS A 195 0.26 6.78 -11.42
CA CYS A 195 0.15 7.70 -10.29
C CYS A 195 0.44 7.02 -8.95
N ASP A 196 0.03 5.75 -8.78
CA ASP A 196 0.32 5.01 -7.55
C ASP A 196 1.82 4.68 -7.42
N ILE A 197 2.49 4.38 -8.52
CA ILE A 197 3.96 4.24 -8.55
C ILE A 197 4.66 5.56 -8.18
N GLU A 198 4.24 6.68 -8.77
CA GLU A 198 4.81 7.99 -8.44
C GLU A 198 4.68 8.30 -6.94
N LYS A 199 3.51 7.99 -6.35
CA LYS A 199 3.33 8.12 -4.89
C LYS A 199 4.28 7.22 -4.11
N LEU A 200 4.54 5.99 -4.56
CA LEU A 200 5.50 5.08 -3.89
C LEU A 200 6.88 5.73 -3.77
N PHE A 201 7.38 6.39 -4.82
CA PHE A 201 8.67 7.10 -4.78
C PHE A 201 8.69 8.27 -3.80
N GLY A 202 7.53 8.92 -3.57
CA GLY A 202 7.39 9.99 -2.58
C GLY A 202 7.21 9.52 -1.13
N THR A 203 7.04 8.21 -0.89
CA THR A 203 6.83 7.70 0.47
C THR A 203 8.14 7.61 1.27
N THR A 204 8.09 8.03 2.53
CA THR A 204 9.21 7.81 3.47
C THR A 204 9.23 6.38 3.98
N VAL A 205 10.40 5.90 4.45
CA VAL A 205 10.53 4.59 5.12
C VAL A 205 9.56 4.47 6.30
N GLY A 206 9.35 5.57 7.06
CA GLY A 206 8.42 5.60 8.18
C GLY A 206 6.96 5.40 7.76
N GLN A 207 6.52 6.05 6.68
CA GLN A 207 5.17 5.87 6.13
C GLN A 207 4.95 4.44 5.65
N ARG A 208 5.93 3.85 4.94
CA ARG A 208 5.82 2.45 4.51
C ARG A 208 5.76 1.47 5.68
N LYS A 209 6.57 1.66 6.72
CA LYS A 209 6.48 0.87 7.96
C LYS A 209 5.09 0.94 8.58
N ALA A 210 4.49 2.13 8.62
CA ALA A 210 3.15 2.32 9.17
C ALA A 210 2.07 1.63 8.33
N GLU A 211 2.10 1.78 7.00
CA GLU A 211 1.16 1.11 6.09
C GLU A 211 1.35 -0.41 6.11
N PHE A 212 2.60 -0.90 6.16
CA PHE A 212 2.87 -2.33 6.28
C PHE A 212 2.29 -2.88 7.60
N LYS A 213 2.48 -2.20 8.73
CA LYS A 213 1.88 -2.59 10.01
C LYS A 213 0.35 -2.64 9.97
N LYS A 214 -0.27 -1.69 9.27
CA LYS A 214 -1.72 -1.66 9.07
C LYS A 214 -2.18 -2.84 8.21
N PHE A 215 -1.48 -3.11 7.11
CA PHE A 215 -1.72 -4.28 6.25
C PHE A 215 -1.64 -5.59 7.05
N THR A 216 -0.55 -5.81 7.79
CA THR A 216 -0.36 -7.05 8.56
C THR A 216 -1.41 -7.23 9.64
N THR A 217 -1.84 -6.14 10.29
CA THR A 217 -2.95 -6.15 11.26
C THR A 217 -4.27 -6.56 10.61
N ILE A 218 -4.56 -6.07 9.40
CA ILE A 218 -5.78 -6.44 8.66
C ILE A 218 -5.73 -7.92 8.28
N VAL A 219 -4.60 -8.40 7.77
CA VAL A 219 -4.43 -9.80 7.35
C VAL A 219 -4.56 -10.75 8.53
N SER A 220 -3.87 -10.49 9.64
CA SER A 220 -3.98 -11.34 10.84
C SER A 220 -5.40 -11.37 11.38
N THR A 221 -6.06 -10.20 11.48
CA THR A 221 -7.47 -10.11 11.91
C THR A 221 -8.41 -10.90 10.99
N LEU A 222 -8.14 -10.89 9.68
CA LEU A 222 -8.94 -11.64 8.71
C LEU A 222 -8.76 -13.15 8.89
N CYS A 223 -7.52 -13.61 8.98
CA CYS A 223 -7.20 -15.02 9.18
C CYS A 223 -7.81 -15.54 10.50
N GLU A 224 -7.65 -14.78 11.59
CA GLU A 224 -8.24 -15.09 12.89
C GLU A 224 -9.77 -15.25 12.82
N ARG A 225 -10.45 -14.39 12.06
CA ARG A 225 -11.91 -14.48 11.86
C ARG A 225 -12.30 -15.71 11.07
N PHE A 226 -11.54 -16.06 10.03
CA PHE A 226 -11.82 -17.26 9.23
C PHE A 226 -11.56 -18.53 10.03
N TYR A 227 -10.49 -18.57 10.81
CA TYR A 227 -10.22 -19.64 11.77
C TYR A 227 -11.39 -19.80 12.74
N LYS A 228 -11.78 -18.75 13.46
CA LYS A 228 -12.86 -18.82 14.47
C LYS A 228 -14.24 -19.16 13.91
N ARG A 229 -14.55 -18.74 12.68
CA ARG A 229 -15.90 -18.91 12.10
C ARG A 229 -16.03 -20.15 11.24
N GLN A 230 -14.97 -20.55 10.55
CA GLN A 230 -15.00 -21.59 9.53
C GLN A 230 -14.00 -22.73 9.80
N GLY A 231 -13.15 -22.61 10.83
CA GLY A 231 -12.12 -23.60 11.14
C GLY A 231 -10.99 -23.65 10.10
N PHE A 232 -10.79 -22.58 9.32
CA PHE A 232 -9.68 -22.55 8.35
C PHE A 232 -8.36 -22.29 9.05
N GLU A 233 -7.41 -23.20 8.83
CA GLU A 233 -6.02 -23.03 9.22
C GLU A 233 -5.23 -22.36 8.09
N VAL A 234 -4.43 -21.36 8.43
CA VAL A 234 -3.72 -20.53 7.46
C VAL A 234 -2.34 -20.18 7.99
N ALA A 235 -1.32 -20.36 7.14
CA ALA A 235 -0.01 -19.73 7.29
C ALA A 235 0.16 -18.66 6.20
N VAL A 236 0.44 -17.43 6.58
CA VAL A 236 0.65 -16.30 5.67
C VAL A 236 2.02 -15.68 5.94
N MET A 237 2.73 -15.37 4.86
CA MET A 237 3.93 -14.55 4.90
C MET A 237 3.77 -13.32 4.01
N GLY A 238 4.37 -12.22 4.42
CA GLY A 238 4.44 -10.99 3.65
C GLY A 238 5.80 -10.33 3.82
N VAL A 239 6.29 -9.68 2.76
CA VAL A 239 7.54 -8.92 2.76
C VAL A 239 7.32 -7.59 2.06
N GLY A 240 8.10 -6.57 2.41
CA GLY A 240 8.20 -5.37 1.60
C GLY A 240 8.86 -5.65 0.25
N ASN A 241 8.48 -4.89 -0.77
CA ASN A 241 8.94 -5.08 -2.14
C ASN A 241 10.15 -4.19 -2.51
N ILE A 242 10.54 -3.23 -1.66
CA ILE A 242 11.70 -2.36 -1.91
C ILE A 242 12.94 -2.93 -1.21
N VAL A 243 13.84 -3.54 -1.99
CA VAL A 243 15.03 -4.27 -1.51
C VAL A 243 15.83 -3.49 -0.45
N ASN A 244 16.17 -2.23 -0.75
CA ASN A 244 17.08 -1.46 0.11
C ASN A 244 16.38 -0.76 1.28
N ALA A 245 15.07 -0.51 1.17
CA ALA A 245 14.35 0.34 2.11
C ALA A 245 13.43 -0.43 3.06
N ASP A 246 13.05 -1.64 2.65
CA ASP A 246 12.09 -2.49 3.35
C ASP A 246 12.75 -3.77 3.90
N GLY A 247 14.08 -3.79 4.06
CA GLY A 247 14.83 -4.97 4.50
C GLY A 247 14.38 -5.58 5.83
N ASN A 248 13.67 -4.81 6.66
CA ASN A 248 13.08 -5.25 7.94
C ASN A 248 11.53 -5.34 7.91
N LEU A 249 10.90 -5.12 6.75
CA LEU A 249 9.46 -5.34 6.57
C LEU A 249 9.25 -6.79 6.18
N GLN A 250 8.98 -7.61 7.20
CA GLN A 250 8.53 -8.98 7.04
C GLN A 250 7.43 -9.27 8.06
N PHE A 251 6.54 -10.17 7.68
CA PHE A 251 5.39 -10.56 8.46
C PHE A 251 5.16 -12.03 8.24
N CYS A 252 4.94 -12.75 9.34
CA CYS A 252 4.45 -14.11 9.31
C CYS A 252 3.31 -14.22 10.32
N TYR A 253 2.29 -14.96 9.94
CA TYR A 253 1.15 -15.25 10.80
C TYR A 253 0.70 -16.68 10.53
N GLU A 254 0.52 -17.43 11.60
CA GLU A 254 0.01 -18.79 11.60
C GLU A 254 -1.19 -18.82 12.54
N THR A 255 -2.24 -19.52 12.14
CA THR A 255 -3.37 -19.81 13.03
C THR A 255 -2.99 -20.94 14.01
N PRO A 256 -3.72 -21.08 15.14
CA PRO A 256 -3.32 -22.00 16.22
C PRO A 256 -3.08 -23.46 15.80
N GLY A 257 -3.80 -23.99 14.80
CA GLY A 257 -3.65 -25.37 14.36
C GLY A 257 -2.42 -25.63 13.48
N VAL A 258 -1.71 -24.59 13.05
CA VAL A 258 -0.51 -24.69 12.19
C VAL A 258 0.67 -23.87 12.74
N GLU A 259 0.68 -23.60 14.04
CA GLU A 259 1.82 -22.93 14.68
C GLU A 259 3.11 -23.74 14.49
N GLY A 260 4.18 -23.05 14.11
CA GLY A 260 5.49 -23.63 13.79
C GLY A 260 5.57 -24.27 12.41
N PHE A 261 4.49 -24.27 11.61
CA PHE A 261 4.49 -24.89 10.28
C PHE A 261 5.61 -24.34 9.37
N LEU A 262 5.81 -23.02 9.35
CA LEU A 262 6.85 -22.38 8.55
C LEU A 262 8.26 -22.80 8.97
N GLU A 263 8.46 -23.19 10.24
CA GLU A 263 9.73 -23.71 10.75
C GLU A 263 9.96 -25.18 10.36
N THR A 264 8.88 -25.93 10.12
CA THR A 264 8.98 -27.33 9.65
C THR A 264 9.32 -27.46 8.17
N LEU A 265 9.27 -26.36 7.41
CA LEU A 265 9.61 -26.39 6.00
C LEU A 265 11.09 -26.74 5.81
N PRO A 266 11.45 -27.52 4.77
CA PRO A 266 12.84 -27.92 4.51
C PRO A 266 13.74 -26.73 4.10
N ILE A 267 13.16 -25.54 3.96
CA ILE A 267 13.84 -24.30 3.60
C ILE A 267 13.90 -23.43 4.86
N ARG A 268 15.11 -22.96 5.22
CA ARG A 268 15.28 -22.04 6.34
C ARG A 268 14.39 -20.81 6.16
N TYR A 269 13.75 -20.37 7.23
CA TYR A 269 12.87 -19.19 7.24
C TYR A 269 13.47 -17.97 6.52
N ASN A 270 14.74 -17.62 6.80
CA ASN A 270 15.40 -16.50 6.14
C ASN A 270 15.60 -16.70 4.63
N ALA A 271 15.83 -17.94 4.18
CA ALA A 271 15.94 -18.26 2.77
C ALA A 271 14.56 -18.12 2.08
N LEU A 272 13.49 -18.51 2.75
CA LEU A 272 12.12 -18.35 2.26
C LEU A 272 11.73 -16.86 2.12
N ILE A 273 12.07 -16.04 3.11
CA ILE A 273 11.90 -14.58 3.06
C ILE A 273 12.74 -13.97 1.93
N ALA A 274 13.99 -14.39 1.77
CA ALA A 274 14.86 -13.92 0.69
C ALA A 274 14.27 -14.27 -0.69
N CYS A 275 13.85 -15.51 -0.90
CA CYS A 275 13.20 -15.93 -2.15
C CYS A 275 11.93 -15.11 -2.45
N LEU A 276 11.11 -14.86 -1.42
CA LEU A 276 9.89 -14.07 -1.57
C LEU A 276 10.20 -12.61 -1.93
N ARG A 277 11.21 -12.00 -1.31
CA ARG A 277 11.68 -10.64 -1.63
C ARG A 277 12.20 -10.54 -3.06
N THR A 278 13.06 -11.48 -3.48
CA THR A 278 13.59 -11.50 -4.84
C THR A 278 12.45 -11.57 -5.86
N ARG A 279 11.45 -12.44 -5.62
CA ARG A 279 10.28 -12.52 -6.49
C ARG A 279 9.40 -11.28 -6.47
N ALA A 280 9.17 -10.68 -5.30
CA ALA A 280 8.38 -9.45 -5.18
C ALA A 280 9.05 -8.29 -5.95
N PHE A 281 10.36 -8.13 -5.80
CA PHE A 281 11.14 -7.14 -6.53
C PHE A 281 11.13 -7.39 -8.04
N ALA A 282 11.40 -8.62 -8.47
CA ALA A 282 11.37 -9.02 -9.88
C ALA A 282 10.00 -8.73 -10.53
N SER A 283 8.92 -9.09 -9.83
CA SER A 283 7.55 -8.83 -10.28
C SER A 283 7.27 -7.32 -10.40
N GLU A 284 7.74 -6.53 -9.45
CA GLU A 284 7.53 -5.08 -9.45
C GLU A 284 8.32 -4.38 -10.56
N VAL A 285 9.58 -4.77 -10.78
CA VAL A 285 10.39 -4.29 -11.91
C VAL A 285 9.69 -4.60 -13.24
N LYS A 286 9.24 -5.84 -13.43
CA LYS A 286 8.48 -6.21 -14.63
C LYS A 286 7.24 -5.35 -14.82
N ARG A 287 6.45 -5.15 -13.75
CA ARG A 287 5.24 -4.33 -13.77
C ARG A 287 5.52 -2.88 -14.18
N ILE A 288 6.55 -2.26 -13.59
CA ILE A 288 6.96 -0.90 -13.95
C ILE A 288 7.38 -0.82 -15.42
N MET A 289 8.17 -1.79 -15.90
CA MET A 289 8.60 -1.83 -17.29
C MET A 289 7.42 -2.00 -18.27
N ASP A 290 6.45 -2.86 -17.94
CA ASP A 290 5.23 -3.02 -18.75
C ASP A 290 4.41 -1.72 -18.80
N LEU A 291 4.32 -0.98 -17.68
CA LEU A 291 3.63 0.31 -17.61
C LEU A 291 4.35 1.40 -18.41
N ILE A 292 5.68 1.46 -18.36
CA ILE A 292 6.48 2.34 -19.22
C ILE A 292 6.21 2.02 -20.69
N GLY A 293 6.22 0.73 -21.06
CA GLY A 293 5.91 0.30 -22.42
C GLY A 293 4.53 0.74 -22.89
N LYS A 294 3.49 0.57 -22.06
CA LYS A 294 2.12 1.03 -22.36
C LYS A 294 2.01 2.55 -22.48
N SER A 295 2.66 3.29 -21.58
CA SER A 295 2.66 4.75 -21.58
C SER A 295 3.38 5.34 -22.80
N LEU A 296 4.51 4.74 -23.20
CA LEU A 296 5.21 5.08 -24.43
C LEU A 296 4.35 4.78 -25.67
N ALA A 297 3.60 3.68 -25.68
CA ALA A 297 2.71 3.34 -26.79
C ALA A 297 1.60 4.38 -26.99
N GLU A 298 1.13 4.99 -25.90
CA GLU A 298 0.11 6.05 -25.95
C GLU A 298 0.68 7.38 -26.47
N LYS A 299 1.91 7.73 -26.08
CA LYS A 299 2.51 9.06 -26.34
C LYS A 299 3.35 9.12 -27.61
N ASP A 300 4.18 8.11 -27.87
CA ASP A 300 5.09 8.06 -29.01
C ASP A 300 5.43 6.60 -29.39
N PRO A 301 4.68 6.00 -30.33
CA PRO A 301 4.87 4.60 -30.76
C PRO A 301 6.27 4.30 -31.32
N HIS A 302 7.01 5.31 -31.80
CA HIS A 302 8.33 5.10 -32.42
C HIS A 302 9.43 4.82 -31.39
N LEU A 303 9.28 5.28 -30.15
CA LEU A 303 10.25 5.04 -29.07
C LEU A 303 10.23 3.59 -28.54
N LEU A 304 9.12 2.86 -28.73
CA LEU A 304 9.02 1.44 -28.34
C LEU A 304 9.99 0.55 -29.11
N ALA A 305 10.33 0.89 -30.34
CA ALA A 305 11.29 0.11 -31.15
C ALA A 305 12.74 0.24 -30.65
N ALA A 306 13.05 1.27 -29.85
CA ALA A 306 14.39 1.53 -29.33
C ALA A 306 14.66 0.88 -27.96
N VAL A 307 13.61 0.47 -27.23
CA VAL A 307 13.74 -0.12 -25.90
C VAL A 307 13.36 -1.61 -25.97
N ASP A 308 14.35 -2.49 -26.10
CA ASP A 308 14.12 -3.94 -25.94
C ASP A 308 13.94 -4.29 -24.45
N ILE A 309 12.75 -3.98 -23.96
CA ILE A 309 12.30 -4.22 -22.58
C ILE A 309 12.41 -5.72 -22.23
N SER A 310 12.17 -6.60 -23.21
CA SER A 310 12.22 -8.05 -23.02
C SER A 310 13.65 -8.53 -22.78
N ALA A 311 14.64 -8.01 -23.52
CA ALA A 311 16.05 -8.34 -23.30
C ALA A 311 16.58 -7.82 -21.95
N PHE A 312 16.13 -6.63 -21.50
CA PHE A 312 16.50 -6.09 -20.19
C PHE A 312 15.96 -6.97 -19.06
N ILE A 313 14.66 -7.28 -19.07
CA ILE A 313 14.01 -8.13 -18.06
C ILE A 313 14.67 -9.51 -18.02
N THR A 314 14.91 -10.12 -19.19
CA THR A 314 15.53 -11.45 -19.26
C THR A 314 16.92 -11.44 -18.64
N ARG A 315 17.78 -10.48 -19.02
CA ARG A 315 19.16 -10.39 -18.49
C ARG A 315 19.19 -10.17 -16.98
N THR A 316 18.36 -9.27 -16.46
CA THR A 316 18.35 -8.93 -15.02
C THR A 316 17.74 -10.05 -14.17
N LEU A 317 16.78 -10.82 -14.69
CA LEU A 317 16.16 -11.93 -13.96
C LEU A 317 16.93 -13.25 -14.06
N THR A 318 17.72 -13.49 -15.11
CA THR A 318 18.60 -14.68 -15.20
C THR A 318 19.92 -14.52 -14.44
N SER A 319 20.30 -13.30 -14.05
CA SER A 319 21.53 -13.02 -13.30
C SER A 319 21.34 -13.00 -11.77
N LEU A 320 20.11 -13.22 -11.29
CA LEU A 320 19.73 -13.30 -9.87
C LEU A 320 19.39 -14.73 -9.49
#